data_AF-A0A968T2Q8-F1
#
_entry.id   AF-A0A968T2Q8-F1
#
_cell.length_a   1.000
_cell.length_b   1.000
_cell.length_c   1.000
_cell.angle_alpha   90.00
_cell.angle_beta   90.00
_cell.angle_gamma   90.00
#
_symmetry.space_group_name_H-M   'P 1'
#
loop_
_entity.id
_entity.type
_entity.pdbx_description
1 polymer ?
#
loop_
_entity_poly.entity_id
_entity_poly.type
_entity_poly.pdbx_seq_one_letter_code
_entity_poly.pdbx_strand_id
1 'polypeptide(L)'
;MLSEVKRAGIPVGVAILPIVPYINDTDHALRALLRACAQAEVDFVVWDYLHIPNERHRSRINEILARVGNYPASYYRDIYRDQSSVSAHYRRDRDAIMLDRCDGVGLEARAPHRLYAGRLHPSNEAALLLKHAAFRDRVQGAPTWRRSIASWRRRPTLARPRSQSYSRAAPGRSCARLWSTRRVVVHRFLRVCGNGGVRLCL
;
A
#
# COMPACT_ATOMS: atom_id res chain seq x y z
N MET A 1 7.69 20.53 3.73
CA MET A 1 7.37 19.60 2.62
C MET A 1 6.02 18.88 2.74
N LEU A 2 5.77 17.92 3.66
CA LEU A 2 4.46 17.24 3.71
C LEU A 2 3.29 18.20 3.98
N SER A 3 3.47 19.10 4.95
CA SER A 3 2.53 20.17 5.28
C SER A 3 2.30 21.15 4.14
N GLU A 4 3.30 21.41 3.30
CA GLU A 4 3.16 22.31 2.14
C GLU A 4 2.31 21.67 1.04
N VAL A 5 2.51 20.37 0.76
CA VAL A 5 1.67 19.62 -0.19
C VAL A 5 0.23 19.57 0.30
N LYS A 6 0.03 19.37 1.61
CA LYS A 6 -1.30 19.37 2.21
C LYS A 6 -1.97 20.75 2.11
N ARG A 7 -1.24 21.84 2.39
CA ARG A 7 -1.72 23.22 2.22
C ARG A 7 -2.09 23.57 0.77
N ALA A 8 -1.46 22.92 -0.21
CA ALA A 8 -1.82 23.03 -1.62
C ALA A 8 -3.11 22.26 -2.00
N GLY A 9 -3.80 21.64 -1.03
CA GLY A 9 -5.04 20.89 -1.26
C GLY A 9 -4.84 19.52 -1.90
N ILE A 10 -3.60 19.03 -1.98
CA ILE A 10 -3.27 17.73 -2.55
C ILE A 10 -3.44 16.67 -1.45
N PRO A 11 -4.20 15.58 -1.69
CA PRO A 11 -4.26 14.47 -0.75
C PRO A 11 -2.90 13.84 -0.51
N VAL A 12 -2.54 13.63 0.75
CA VAL A 12 -1.24 13.08 1.15
C VAL A 12 -1.44 11.76 1.86
N GLY A 13 -0.84 10.69 1.35
CA GLY A 13 -0.70 9.42 2.04
C GLY A 13 0.76 9.13 2.35
N VAL A 14 1.02 8.50 3.49
CA VAL A 14 2.38 8.04 3.86
C VAL A 14 2.45 6.52 3.74
N ALA A 15 3.50 6.02 3.10
CA ALA A 15 3.78 4.60 2.99
C ALA A 15 5.02 4.22 3.81
N ILE A 16 4.82 3.44 4.87
CA ILE A 16 5.87 2.93 5.75
C ILE A 16 6.37 1.61 5.15
N LEU A 17 7.37 1.71 4.27
CA LEU A 17 7.85 0.59 3.45
C LEU A 17 9.39 0.58 3.28
N PRO A 18 10.09 -0.47 3.74
CA PRO A 18 9.60 -1.63 4.51
C PRO A 18 9.61 -1.39 6.03
N ILE A 19 8.68 -2.02 6.74
CA ILE A 19 8.83 -2.32 8.17
C ILE A 19 9.80 -3.50 8.30
N VAL A 20 10.90 -3.27 9.01
CA VAL A 20 11.97 -4.24 9.27
C VAL A 20 11.93 -4.62 10.75
N PRO A 21 11.65 -5.90 11.07
CA PRO A 21 11.57 -6.36 12.45
C PRO A 21 12.79 -5.95 13.26
N TYR A 22 12.54 -5.45 14.47
CA TYR A 22 13.51 -5.02 15.48
C TYR A 22 14.43 -3.85 15.08
N ILE A 23 14.28 -3.27 13.88
CA ILE A 23 15.07 -2.12 13.44
C ILE A 23 14.24 -0.84 13.52
N ASN A 24 13.16 -0.76 12.74
CA ASN A 24 12.35 0.46 12.61
C ASN A 24 10.93 0.30 13.13
N ASP A 25 10.62 -0.83 13.75
CA ASP A 25 9.28 -1.18 14.24
C ASP A 25 9.20 -1.22 15.76
N THR A 26 10.17 -0.58 16.43
CA THR A 26 10.11 -0.35 17.86
C THR A 26 8.91 0.53 18.20
N ASP A 27 8.30 0.26 19.34
CA ASP A 27 7.13 0.98 19.83
C ASP A 27 7.36 2.50 19.92
N HIS A 28 8.59 2.92 20.25
CA HIS A 28 8.95 4.34 20.27
C HIS A 28 9.00 4.93 18.86
N ALA A 29 9.72 4.29 17.93
CA ALA A 29 9.87 4.77 16.56
C ALA A 29 8.53 4.88 15.84
N LEU A 30 7.68 3.85 15.95
CA LEU A 30 6.35 3.84 15.34
C LEU A 30 5.45 4.94 15.92
N ARG A 31 5.49 5.17 17.24
CA ARG A 31 4.72 6.23 17.89
C ARG A 31 5.15 7.61 17.40
N ALA A 32 6.47 7.85 17.37
CA ALA A 32 7.03 9.13 16.94
C ALA A 32 6.67 9.40 15.46
N LEU A 33 6.79 8.39 14.60
CA LEU A 33 6.44 8.48 13.19
C LEU A 33 4.96 8.79 12.98
N LEU A 34 4.05 8.04 13.60
CA LEU A 34 2.60 8.25 13.45
C LEU A 34 2.16 9.61 13.99
N ARG A 35 2.75 10.07 15.12
CA ARG A 35 2.49 11.43 15.62
C ARG A 35 2.97 12.50 14.64
N ALA A 36 4.15 12.34 14.04
CA ALA A 36 4.64 13.26 13.03
C ALA A 36 3.74 13.29 11.79
N CYS A 37 3.21 12.13 11.36
CA CYS A 37 2.23 12.06 10.28
C CYS A 37 0.93 12.79 10.63
N ALA A 38 0.43 12.63 11.86
CA ALA A 38 -0.78 13.30 12.33
C ALA A 38 -0.58 14.82 12.40
N GLN A 39 0.55 15.29 12.91
CA GLN A 39 0.93 16.70 12.95
C GLN A 39 1.06 17.33 11.55
N ALA A 40 1.44 16.53 10.56
CA ALA A 40 1.51 16.95 9.16
C ALA A 40 0.16 16.83 8.42
N GLU A 41 -0.92 16.48 9.11
CA GLU A 41 -2.28 16.33 8.57
C GLU A 41 -2.35 15.37 7.36
N VAL A 42 -1.60 14.28 7.43
CA VAL A 42 -1.62 13.22 6.41
C VAL A 42 -3.01 12.57 6.39
N ASP A 43 -3.56 12.31 5.20
CA ASP A 43 -4.91 11.74 5.03
C ASP A 43 -5.00 10.27 5.42
N PHE A 44 -3.92 9.50 5.22
CA PHE A 44 -3.85 8.10 5.58
C PHE A 44 -2.41 7.57 5.61
N VAL A 45 -2.21 6.46 6.31
CA VAL A 45 -0.95 5.74 6.37
C VAL A 45 -1.14 4.30 5.92
N VAL A 46 -0.25 3.79 5.07
CA VAL A 46 -0.17 2.37 4.72
C VAL A 46 1.19 1.81 5.12
N TRP A 47 1.25 0.51 5.37
CA TRP A 47 2.50 -0.15 5.74
C TRP A 47 2.55 -1.57 5.20
N ASP A 48 3.77 -2.06 5.04
CA ASP A 48 4.06 -3.44 4.74
C ASP A 48 5.47 -3.81 5.23
N TYR A 49 5.71 -5.10 5.37
CA TYR A 49 6.92 -5.66 5.96
C TYR A 49 7.98 -5.96 4.90
N LEU A 50 9.24 -6.00 5.32
CA LEU A 50 10.34 -6.42 4.47
C LEU A 50 10.08 -7.83 3.92
N HIS A 51 10.13 -7.94 2.60
CA HIS A 51 9.98 -9.18 1.85
C HIS A 51 11.33 -9.69 1.34
N ILE A 52 11.65 -10.95 1.60
CA ILE A 52 12.91 -11.61 1.27
C ILE A 52 12.62 -12.75 0.30
N PRO A 53 12.62 -12.51 -1.02
CA PRO A 53 12.06 -13.47 -1.98
C PRO A 53 12.95 -14.69 -2.26
N ASN A 54 14.25 -14.66 -1.95
CA ASN A 54 15.21 -15.68 -2.35
C ASN A 54 16.26 -15.93 -1.25
N GLU A 55 16.77 -17.16 -1.17
CA GLU A 55 17.82 -17.59 -0.23
C GLU A 55 19.09 -16.74 -0.36
N ARG A 56 19.53 -16.44 -1.60
CA ARG A 56 20.69 -15.57 -1.82
C ARG A 56 20.49 -14.16 -1.27
N HIS A 57 19.25 -13.65 -1.32
CA HIS A 57 18.92 -12.36 -0.72
C HIS A 57 18.84 -12.44 0.80
N ARG A 58 18.42 -13.59 1.35
CA ARG A 58 18.38 -13.86 2.79
C ARG A 58 19.77 -13.78 3.41
N SER A 59 20.78 -14.42 2.82
CA SER A 59 22.17 -14.33 3.32
C SER A 59 22.68 -12.89 3.36
N ARG A 60 22.50 -12.14 2.26
CA ARG A 60 22.93 -10.73 2.18
C ARG A 60 22.18 -9.82 3.15
N ILE A 61 20.87 -10.01 3.29
CA ILE A 61 20.07 -9.25 4.26
C ILE A 61 20.52 -9.59 5.68
N ASN A 62 20.76 -10.86 6.01
CA ASN A 62 21.27 -11.25 7.32
C ASN A 62 22.64 -10.62 7.60
N GLU A 63 23.55 -10.55 6.63
CA GLU A 63 24.82 -9.85 6.77
C GLU A 63 24.65 -8.35 7.06
N ILE A 64 23.74 -7.68 6.34
CA ILE A 64 23.44 -6.26 6.57
C ILE A 64 22.79 -6.05 7.94
N LEU A 65 21.81 -6.89 8.30
CA LEU A 65 21.11 -6.83 9.58
C LEU A 65 22.06 -7.09 10.75
N ALA A 66 23.03 -8.00 10.61
CA ALA A 66 24.04 -8.25 11.62
C ALA A 66 24.98 -7.06 11.86
N ARG A 67 25.13 -6.16 10.87
CA ARG A 67 25.94 -4.94 10.99
C ARG A 67 25.15 -3.75 11.53
N VAL A 68 23.86 -3.68 11.22
CA VAL A 68 23.00 -2.52 11.53
C VAL A 68 22.17 -2.73 12.79
N GLY A 69 21.77 -3.97 13.05
CA GLY A 69 20.93 -4.34 14.17
C GLY A 69 21.74 -4.81 15.37
N ASN A 70 21.24 -4.49 16.57
CA ASN A 70 21.76 -5.03 17.83
C ASN A 70 21.17 -6.42 18.18
N TYR A 71 20.37 -7.01 17.29
CA TYR A 71 19.68 -8.27 17.54
C TYR A 71 20.40 -9.46 16.93
N PRO A 72 20.46 -10.62 17.62
CA PRO A 72 21.04 -11.83 17.06
C PRO A 72 20.33 -12.28 15.78
N ALA A 73 21.09 -12.82 14.82
CA ALA A 73 20.54 -13.34 13.56
C ALA A 73 19.47 -14.43 13.74
N SER A 74 19.49 -15.16 14.88
CA SER A 74 18.47 -16.16 15.23
C SER A 74 17.06 -15.59 15.31
N TYR A 75 16.89 -14.35 15.79
CA TYR A 75 15.58 -13.70 15.89
C TYR A 75 14.93 -13.49 14.51
N TYR A 76 15.73 -13.10 13.52
CA TYR A 76 15.27 -12.97 12.14
C TYR A 76 14.93 -14.33 11.54
N ARG A 77 15.72 -15.35 11.83
CA ARG A 77 15.44 -16.73 11.41
C ARG A 77 14.09 -17.21 11.97
N ASP A 78 13.73 -16.88 13.20
CA ASP A 78 12.47 -17.33 13.80
C ASP A 78 11.25 -16.61 13.21
N ILE A 79 11.40 -15.33 12.85
CA ILE A 79 10.33 -14.53 12.23
C ILE A 79 10.10 -14.91 10.77
N TYR A 80 11.17 -15.07 9.98
CA TYR A 80 11.06 -15.35 8.56
C TYR A 80 10.96 -16.85 8.28
N ARG A 81 11.65 -17.68 9.06
CA ARG A 81 11.86 -19.11 8.80
C ARG A 81 12.24 -19.31 7.33
N ASP A 82 11.60 -20.26 6.65
CA ASP A 82 11.80 -20.51 5.23
C ASP A 82 10.91 -19.64 4.33
N GLN A 83 10.15 -18.71 4.89
CA GLN A 83 9.21 -17.87 4.15
C GLN A 83 9.87 -16.58 3.67
N SER A 84 9.25 -15.99 2.65
CA SER A 84 9.67 -14.70 2.09
C SER A 84 9.07 -13.50 2.82
N SER A 85 8.09 -13.71 3.71
CA SER A 85 7.53 -12.68 4.57
C SER A 85 7.68 -13.03 6.03
N VAL A 86 7.53 -12.03 6.89
CA VAL A 86 7.40 -12.22 8.34
C VAL A 86 6.27 -13.20 8.68
N SER A 87 6.41 -13.92 9.79
CA SER A 87 5.43 -14.90 10.25
C SER A 87 4.04 -14.26 10.41
N ALA A 88 2.99 -15.07 10.20
CA ALA A 88 1.61 -14.60 10.31
C ALA A 88 1.27 -14.08 11.71
N HIS A 89 1.86 -14.69 12.75
CA HIS A 89 1.69 -14.24 14.14
C HIS A 89 2.33 -12.88 14.36
N TYR A 90 3.60 -12.71 13.97
CA TYR A 90 4.29 -11.43 14.07
C TYR A 90 3.53 -10.32 13.36
N ARG A 91 3.07 -10.60 12.13
CA ARG A 91 2.29 -9.65 11.34
C ARG A 91 0.98 -9.27 12.01
N ARG A 92 0.25 -10.23 12.60
CA ARG A 92 -1.02 -9.96 13.27
C ARG A 92 -0.81 -9.02 14.46
N ASP A 93 0.16 -9.33 15.31
CA ASP A 93 0.42 -8.57 16.52
C ASP A 93 0.88 -7.16 16.18
N ARG A 94 1.81 -7.02 15.23
CA ARG A 94 2.30 -5.71 14.78
C ARG A 94 1.24 -4.92 14.03
N ASP A 95 0.43 -5.53 13.17
CA ASP A 95 -0.67 -4.84 12.49
C ASP A 95 -1.71 -4.34 13.50
N ALA A 96 -2.01 -5.10 14.56
CA ALA A 96 -2.93 -4.68 15.61
C ALA A 96 -2.42 -3.47 16.38
N ILE A 97 -1.14 -3.50 16.78
CA ILE A 97 -0.48 -2.36 17.45
C ILE A 97 -0.45 -1.12 16.55
N MET A 98 -0.16 -1.29 15.26
CA MET A 98 -0.15 -0.19 14.30
C MET A 98 -1.55 0.42 14.12
N LEU A 99 -2.57 -0.42 13.99
CA LEU A 99 -3.95 0.02 13.83
C LEU A 99 -4.44 0.78 15.07
N ASP A 100 -4.22 0.22 16.27
CA ASP A 100 -4.58 0.86 17.54
C ASP A 100 -3.93 2.25 17.68
N ARG A 101 -2.65 2.37 17.30
CA ARG A 101 -1.93 3.65 17.36
C ARG A 101 -2.44 4.66 16.34
N CYS A 102 -2.78 4.22 15.14
CA CYS A 102 -3.41 5.06 14.13
C CYS A 102 -4.75 5.60 14.66
N ASP A 103 -5.58 4.72 15.22
CA ASP A 103 -6.87 5.10 15.83
C ASP A 103 -6.65 6.10 16.99
N GLY A 104 -5.65 5.89 17.83
CA GLY A 104 -5.29 6.78 18.94
C GLY A 104 -4.79 8.18 18.54
N VAL A 105 -4.43 8.41 17.27
CA VAL A 105 -4.04 9.74 16.76
C VAL A 105 -4.97 10.24 15.64
N GLY A 106 -6.08 9.55 15.39
CA GLY A 106 -7.05 9.92 14.35
C GLY A 106 -6.51 9.77 12.91
N LEU A 107 -5.53 8.90 12.68
CA LEU A 107 -5.00 8.62 11.35
C LEU A 107 -5.70 7.41 10.72
N GLU A 108 -6.10 7.55 9.46
CA GLU A 108 -6.68 6.44 8.70
C GLU A 108 -5.59 5.44 8.28
N ALA A 109 -5.80 4.15 8.57
CA ALA A 109 -4.87 3.08 8.19
C ALA A 109 -4.94 2.69 6.69
N ARG A 110 -5.87 3.27 5.93
CA ARG A 110 -6.05 3.07 4.48
C ARG A 110 -6.60 4.35 3.86
N ALA A 111 -6.48 4.49 2.55
CA ALA A 111 -7.01 5.67 1.86
C ALA A 111 -8.52 5.82 2.15
N PRO A 112 -8.99 6.96 2.70
CA PRO A 112 -10.39 7.17 2.99
C PRO A 112 -11.19 7.34 1.70
N HIS A 113 -12.45 6.90 1.72
CA HIS A 113 -13.32 6.84 0.54
C HIS A 113 -13.44 8.16 -0.21
N ARG A 114 -13.49 9.29 0.52
CA ARG A 114 -13.51 10.66 -0.05
C ARG A 114 -12.38 10.95 -1.04
N LEU A 115 -11.26 10.24 -0.96
CA LEU A 115 -10.13 10.41 -1.88
C LEU A 115 -10.33 9.78 -3.25
N TYR A 116 -11.26 8.84 -3.41
CA TYR A 116 -11.47 8.15 -4.67
C TYR A 116 -12.95 7.98 -5.07
N ALA A 117 -13.90 8.41 -4.22
CA ALA A 117 -15.32 8.41 -4.51
C ALA A 117 -15.63 9.09 -5.86
N GLY A 118 -16.27 8.36 -6.77
CA GLY A 118 -16.63 8.85 -8.10
C GLY A 118 -15.46 9.12 -9.05
N ARG A 119 -14.21 8.84 -8.64
CA ARG A 119 -13.00 8.96 -9.47
C ARG A 119 -12.60 7.63 -10.12
N LEU A 120 -13.15 6.52 -9.64
CA LEU A 120 -12.86 5.17 -10.11
C LEU A 120 -14.11 4.56 -10.75
N HIS A 121 -13.92 3.54 -11.60
CA HIS A 121 -15.03 2.71 -12.06
C HIS A 121 -15.74 2.07 -10.84
N PRO A 122 -17.09 2.01 -10.79
CA PRO A 122 -17.81 1.54 -9.60
C PRO A 122 -17.36 0.17 -9.07
N SER A 123 -16.98 -0.75 -9.96
CA SER A 123 -16.43 -2.06 -9.55
C SER A 123 -15.10 -1.95 -8.80
N ASN A 124 -14.24 -1.01 -9.20
CA ASN A 124 -12.94 -0.79 -8.59
C ASN A 124 -13.08 -0.06 -7.25
N GLU A 125 -14.02 0.89 -7.17
CA GLU A 125 -14.36 1.56 -5.93
C GLU A 125 -14.89 0.57 -4.88
N ALA A 126 -15.84 -0.29 -5.26
CA ALA A 126 -16.34 -1.36 -4.41
C ALA A 126 -15.22 -2.34 -4.00
N ALA A 127 -14.35 -2.73 -4.93
CA ALA A 127 -13.24 -3.63 -4.64
C ALA A 127 -12.25 -3.02 -3.63
N LEU A 128 -11.97 -1.71 -3.71
CA LEU A 128 -11.11 -1.02 -2.74
C LEU A 128 -11.75 -0.93 -1.37
N LEU A 129 -13.03 -0.58 -1.29
CA LEU A 129 -13.78 -0.54 -0.03
C LEU A 129 -13.75 -1.91 0.67
N LEU A 130 -14.04 -2.98 -0.07
CA LEU A 130 -13.97 -4.34 0.45
C LEU A 130 -12.55 -4.73 0.87
N LYS A 131 -11.53 -4.33 0.12
CA LYS A 131 -10.12 -4.58 0.49
C LYS A 131 -9.73 -3.86 1.78
N HIS A 132 -10.21 -2.64 1.99
CA HIS A 132 -9.94 -1.87 3.21
C HIS A 132 -10.68 -2.47 4.42
N ALA A 133 -11.96 -2.83 4.27
CA ALA A 133 -12.73 -3.52 5.32
C ALA A 133 -12.08 -4.86 5.69
N ALA A 134 -11.75 -5.68 4.70
CA ALA A 134 -11.06 -6.96 4.88
C ALA A 134 -9.73 -6.84 5.62
N PHE A 135 -8.99 -5.75 5.38
CA PHE A 135 -7.76 -5.49 6.12
C PHE A 135 -8.06 -5.26 7.60
N ARG A 136 -9.05 -4.43 7.93
CA ARG A 136 -9.42 -4.12 9.32
C ARG A 136 -9.93 -5.36 10.05
N ASP A 137 -10.82 -6.14 9.44
CA ASP A 137 -11.34 -7.40 9.99
C ASP A 137 -10.23 -8.39 10.32
N ARG A 138 -9.27 -8.55 9.40
CA ARG A 138 -8.12 -9.44 9.56
C ARG A 138 -7.25 -9.05 10.76
N VAL A 139 -7.12 -7.75 11.03
CA VAL A 139 -6.30 -7.21 12.11
C VAL A 139 -7.03 -7.32 13.45
N GLN A 140 -8.33 -7.03 13.49
CA GLN A 140 -9.15 -7.07 14.71
C GLN A 140 -9.59 -8.49 15.13
N GLY A 141 -9.22 -9.52 14.36
CA GLY A 141 -9.52 -10.92 14.70
C GLY A 141 -10.98 -11.32 14.49
N ALA A 142 -11.80 -10.49 13.83
CA ALA A 142 -13.17 -10.84 13.49
C ALA A 142 -13.20 -12.07 12.57
N PRO A 143 -14.22 -12.96 12.69
CA PRO A 143 -14.38 -14.11 11.81
C PRO A 143 -14.53 -13.62 10.37
N THR A 144 -13.42 -13.70 9.66
CA THR A 144 -13.23 -13.22 8.30
C THR A 144 -14.34 -13.79 7.39
N TRP A 145 -15.02 -12.94 6.61
CA TRP A 145 -16.11 -13.22 5.64
C TRP A 145 -15.68 -14.16 4.46
N ARG A 146 -14.69 -15.02 4.69
CA ARG A 146 -13.78 -15.77 3.80
C ARG A 146 -14.36 -16.52 2.60
N ARG A 147 -15.67 -16.56 2.38
CA ARG A 147 -16.29 -17.25 1.23
C ARG A 147 -16.62 -16.36 0.04
N SER A 148 -16.68 -15.03 0.17
CA SER A 148 -17.32 -14.20 -0.89
C SER A 148 -16.39 -13.47 -1.88
N ILE A 149 -15.12 -13.20 -1.55
CA ILE A 149 -14.19 -12.50 -2.49
C ILE A 149 -13.39 -13.48 -3.35
N ALA A 150 -13.16 -14.72 -2.89
CA ALA A 150 -12.50 -15.75 -3.70
C ALA A 150 -13.33 -16.16 -4.94
N SER A 151 -14.66 -15.95 -4.90
CA SER A 151 -15.56 -16.23 -6.03
C SER A 151 -15.62 -15.07 -7.05
N TRP A 152 -15.33 -13.83 -6.65
CA TRP A 152 -15.35 -12.68 -7.56
C TRP A 152 -14.17 -12.64 -8.55
N ARG A 153 -13.03 -13.28 -8.23
CA ARG A 153 -11.89 -13.43 -9.17
C ARG A 153 -12.09 -14.50 -10.24
N ARG A 154 -13.17 -15.30 -10.20
CA ARG A 154 -13.45 -16.37 -11.18
C ARG A 154 -14.64 -16.02 -12.09
N ARG A 155 -14.58 -14.90 -12.81
CA ARG A 155 -15.37 -14.72 -14.03
C ARG A 155 -14.44 -14.58 -15.25
N PRO A 156 -14.38 -15.59 -16.13
CA PRO A 156 -13.76 -15.44 -17.43
C PRO A 156 -14.80 -14.78 -18.35
N THR A 157 -14.69 -13.46 -18.54
CA THR A 157 -15.41 -12.77 -19.63
C THR A 157 -14.46 -11.84 -20.36
N LEU A 158 -13.67 -12.44 -21.25
CA LEU A 158 -13.37 -11.86 -22.55
C LEU A 158 -13.61 -12.96 -23.58
N ALA A 159 -14.88 -13.16 -23.91
CA ALA A 159 -15.25 -13.76 -25.18
C ALA A 159 -14.65 -12.88 -26.28
N ARG A 160 -13.68 -13.42 -27.02
CA ARG A 160 -13.20 -12.84 -28.28
C ARG A 160 -14.41 -12.68 -29.22
N PRO A 161 -14.73 -11.49 -29.73
CA PRO A 161 -15.56 -11.40 -30.92
C PRO A 161 -14.75 -11.95 -32.09
N ARG A 162 -15.31 -12.96 -32.75
CA ARG A 162 -14.84 -13.50 -34.03
C ARG A 162 -14.71 -12.35 -35.04
N SER A 163 -13.66 -12.45 -35.84
CA SER A 163 -13.45 -11.73 -37.09
C SER A 163 -14.71 -11.66 -37.94
N GLN A 164 -15.23 -10.45 -38.16
CA GLN A 164 -16.03 -10.12 -39.33
C GLN A 164 -15.27 -9.08 -40.15
N SER A 165 -14.74 -9.58 -41.25
CA SER A 165 -14.22 -8.84 -42.39
C SER A 165 -15.27 -7.89 -42.96
N TYR A 166 -14.92 -6.61 -43.09
CA TYR A 166 -15.55 -5.72 -44.06
C TYR A 166 -14.50 -4.82 -44.72
N SER A 167 -14.73 -4.62 -46.00
CA SER A 167 -13.84 -4.19 -47.06
C SER A 167 -13.40 -2.71 -47.00
N ARG A 168 -12.30 -2.44 -47.73
CA ARG A 168 -11.75 -1.13 -48.08
C ARG A 168 -12.80 -0.13 -48.61
N ALA A 169 -12.76 1.10 -48.09
CA ALA A 169 -12.91 2.34 -48.86
C ALA A 169 -12.36 3.53 -48.05
N ALA A 170 -11.50 4.35 -48.67
CA ALA A 170 -11.09 5.69 -48.23
C ALA A 170 -11.78 6.72 -49.16
N PRO A 171 -11.53 8.05 -49.07
CA PRO A 171 -11.25 8.95 -47.95
C PRO A 171 -12.23 10.16 -47.91
N GLY A 172 -12.25 10.96 -46.84
CA GLY A 172 -12.86 12.31 -46.92
C GLY A 172 -13.21 13.04 -45.62
N ARG A 173 -12.52 14.18 -45.42
CA ARG A 173 -12.96 15.42 -44.76
C ARG A 173 -13.15 15.46 -43.23
N SER A 174 -12.19 16.14 -42.60
CA SER A 174 -12.37 17.32 -41.75
C SER A 174 -13.53 17.35 -40.76
N CYS A 175 -13.25 17.17 -39.46
CA CYS A 175 -13.87 18.02 -38.44
C CYS A 175 -13.01 18.06 -37.17
N ALA A 176 -12.68 19.28 -36.76
CA ALA A 176 -11.96 19.60 -35.54
C ALA A 176 -12.73 19.16 -34.29
N ARG A 177 -12.00 18.69 -33.25
CA ARG A 177 -12.37 18.91 -31.84
C ARG A 177 -11.23 18.49 -30.90
N LEU A 178 -10.65 19.53 -30.27
CA LEU A 178 -10.16 19.56 -28.89
C LEU A 178 -9.54 18.28 -28.33
N TRP A 179 -8.22 18.17 -28.48
CA TRP A 179 -7.40 17.37 -27.57
C TRP A 179 -7.29 18.10 -26.22
N SER A 180 -8.24 17.83 -25.33
CA SER A 180 -8.07 18.09 -23.90
C SER A 180 -7.26 16.95 -23.31
N THR A 181 -5.97 17.21 -23.10
CA THR A 181 -5.03 16.39 -22.34
C THR A 181 -5.49 16.24 -20.89
N ARG A 182 -6.34 15.25 -20.60
CA ARG A 182 -6.58 14.81 -19.22
C ARG A 182 -5.39 14.00 -18.75
N ARG A 183 -4.46 14.69 -18.10
CA ARG A 183 -3.39 14.09 -17.29
C ARG A 183 -4.01 13.06 -16.34
N VAL A 184 -3.60 11.81 -16.49
CA VAL A 184 -3.72 10.80 -15.44
C VAL A 184 -2.96 11.33 -14.23
N VAL A 185 -3.67 11.64 -13.16
CA VAL A 185 -3.06 12.02 -11.89
C VAL A 185 -2.45 10.76 -11.29
N VAL A 186 -1.15 10.57 -11.52
CA VAL A 186 -0.34 9.59 -10.80
C VAL A 186 -0.28 10.05 -9.34
N HIS A 187 -0.85 9.26 -8.44
CA HIS A 187 -0.72 9.50 -7.00
C HIS A 187 0.78 9.47 -6.64
N ARG A 188 1.35 10.62 -6.29
CA ARG A 188 2.75 10.72 -5.84
C ARG A 188 2.85 10.12 -4.45
N PHE A 189 3.57 9.00 -4.34
CA PHE A 189 3.90 8.38 -3.06
C PHE A 189 5.22 8.96 -2.56
N LEU A 190 5.22 9.53 -1.36
CA LEU A 190 6.43 9.98 -0.69
C LEU A 190 6.97 8.82 0.16
N ARG A 191 8.21 8.42 -0.10
CA ARG A 191 8.92 7.41 0.68
C ARG A 191 9.74 8.10 1.76
N VAL A 192 9.49 7.75 3.02
CA VAL A 192 10.29 8.21 4.16
C VAL A 192 11.42 7.18 4.36
N CYS A 193 12.66 7.61 4.16
CA CYS A 193 13.84 6.78 4.47
C CYS A 193 14.26 6.99 5.93
N GLY A 194 14.82 5.96 6.56
CA GLY A 194 15.09 5.86 8.01
C GLY A 194 15.97 6.95 8.66
N ASN A 195 16.47 7.95 7.92
CA ASN A 195 17.22 9.08 8.45
C ASN A 195 16.45 10.42 8.38
N GLY A 196 15.12 10.39 8.35
CA GLY A 196 14.29 11.62 8.33
C GLY A 196 14.27 12.36 6.97
N GLY A 197 14.94 11.83 5.95
CA GLY A 197 14.89 12.35 4.58
C GLY A 197 13.70 11.79 3.80
N VAL A 198 12.87 12.67 3.25
CA VAL A 198 11.76 12.32 2.34
C VAL A 198 12.28 12.37 0.90
N ARG A 199 12.12 11.29 0.12
CA ARG A 199 12.39 11.28 -1.32
C ARG A 199 11.12 11.05 -2.12
N LEU A 200 10.99 11.80 -3.22
CA LEU A 200 9.93 11.64 -4.21
C LEU A 200 10.20 10.36 -5.01
N CYS A 201 9.26 9.41 -4.99
CA CYS A 201 9.27 8.30 -5.95
C CYS A 201 8.26 8.63 -7.06
N LEU A 202 8.78 8.80 -8.27
CA LEU A 202 8.02 8.93 -9.52
C LEU A 202 7.64 7.55 -10.05
#